data_AF-A0A523WKQ0-F1
#
_entry.id   AF-A0A523WKQ0-F1
#
_cell.length_a   1.000
_cell.length_b   1.000
_cell.length_c   1.000
_cell.angle_alpha   90.00
_cell.angle_beta   90.00
_cell.angle_gamma   90.00
#
_symmetry.space_group_name_H-M   'P 1'
#
loop_
_entity.id
_entity.type
_entity.pdbx_description
1 polymer ?
#
loop_
_entity_poly.entity_id
_entity_poly.type
_entity_poly.pdbx_seq_one_letter_code
_entity_poly.pdbx_strand_id
1 'polypeptide(L)'
;MVGKSLNKTLRESLVIVMLAMLFSLPEASYGQARIDAIEIEGCRSLSKDEVFQVLNVREGEVFQEVDLVGEVETIKRLYYSEGFFWTTVETSVQRRPNVQITFRISEGRRAVVGEIDFVGTRVFFREELDTYLGLKRGAFFKAAELNS
;
A
#
# COMPACT_ATOMS: atom_id res chain seq x y z
N MET A 1 -60.05 -22.87 -24.81
CA MET A 1 -59.10 -23.40 -23.79
C MET A 1 -57.87 -22.52 -23.55
N VAL A 2 -57.71 -21.36 -24.21
CA VAL A 2 -56.46 -20.56 -24.16
C VAL A 2 -56.33 -19.66 -22.91
N GLY A 3 -57.44 -19.14 -22.36
CA GLY A 3 -57.40 -18.16 -21.25
C GLY A 3 -56.94 -18.70 -19.87
N LYS A 4 -57.13 -19.99 -19.57
CA LYS A 4 -56.64 -20.60 -18.31
C LYS A 4 -55.13 -20.85 -18.34
N SER A 5 -54.56 -21.07 -19.53
CA SER A 5 -53.12 -21.31 -19.70
C SER A 5 -52.30 -20.03 -19.48
N LEU A 6 -52.81 -18.90 -19.99
CA LEU A 6 -52.16 -17.59 -19.89
C LEU A 6 -52.05 -17.08 -18.44
N ASN A 7 -53.11 -17.22 -17.64
CA ASN A 7 -53.08 -16.82 -16.23
C ASN A 7 -52.19 -17.71 -15.36
N LYS A 8 -51.95 -18.96 -15.78
CA LYS A 8 -51.02 -19.87 -15.10
C LYS A 8 -49.57 -19.49 -15.41
N THR A 9 -49.25 -19.26 -16.68
CA THR A 9 -47.92 -18.81 -17.12
C THR A 9 -47.54 -17.43 -16.59
N LEU A 10 -48.50 -16.49 -16.51
CA LEU A 10 -48.29 -15.17 -15.91
C LEU A 10 -47.98 -15.24 -14.41
N ARG A 11 -48.63 -16.14 -13.67
CA ARG A 11 -48.35 -16.34 -12.24
C ARG A 11 -47.00 -17.03 -12.03
N GLU A 12 -46.66 -17.99 -12.88
CA GLU A 12 -45.37 -18.69 -12.84
C GLU A 12 -44.21 -17.76 -13.20
N SER A 13 -44.35 -16.90 -14.22
CA SER A 13 -43.33 -15.92 -14.57
C SER A 13 -43.17 -14.83 -13.51
N LEU A 14 -44.26 -14.38 -12.87
CA LEU A 14 -44.21 -13.41 -11.77
C LEU A 14 -43.44 -13.95 -10.55
N VAL A 15 -43.61 -15.24 -10.23
CA VAL A 15 -42.89 -15.89 -9.13
C VAL A 15 -41.39 -16.00 -9.44
N ILE A 16 -41.02 -16.30 -10.68
CA ILE A 16 -39.62 -16.32 -11.12
C ILE A 16 -39.01 -14.92 -11.06
N VAL A 17 -39.74 -13.88 -11.48
CA VAL A 17 -39.28 -12.49 -11.38
C VAL A 17 -39.14 -12.06 -9.91
N MET A 18 -40.07 -12.43 -9.03
CA MET A 18 -39.95 -12.18 -7.59
C MET A 18 -38.77 -12.91 -6.95
N LEU A 19 -38.53 -14.17 -7.32
CA LEU A 19 -37.38 -14.95 -6.83
C LEU A 19 -36.06 -14.39 -7.36
N ALA A 20 -36.02 -13.97 -8.63
CA ALA A 20 -34.86 -13.30 -9.20
C ALA A 20 -34.60 -11.94 -8.54
N MET A 21 -35.64 -11.19 -8.16
CA MET A 21 -35.49 -9.97 -7.37
C MET A 21 -34.96 -10.25 -5.97
N LEU A 22 -35.36 -11.36 -5.34
CA LEU A 22 -34.83 -11.78 -4.05
C LEU A 22 -33.35 -12.18 -4.13
N PHE A 23 -32.93 -12.77 -5.26
CA PHE A 23 -31.55 -13.17 -5.55
C PHE A 23 -30.68 -12.01 -6.08
N SER A 24 -31.30 -10.95 -6.60
CA SER A 24 -30.65 -9.71 -7.04
C SER A 24 -30.48 -8.70 -5.90
N LEU A 25 -30.98 -8.99 -4.70
CA LEU A 25 -30.58 -8.23 -3.53
C LEU A 25 -29.14 -8.65 -3.20
N PRO A 26 -28.17 -7.72 -3.27
CA PRO A 26 -26.83 -8.02 -2.80
C PRO A 26 -26.97 -8.36 -1.31
N GLU A 27 -26.68 -9.62 -0.96
CA GLU A 27 -26.71 -10.11 0.44
C GLU A 27 -25.77 -9.31 1.37
N ALA A 28 -24.98 -8.38 0.82
CA ALA A 28 -24.13 -7.45 1.53
C ALA A 28 -24.76 -6.05 1.66
N SER A 29 -25.90 -5.93 2.34
CA SER A 29 -26.21 -4.71 3.09
C SER A 29 -26.04 -4.97 4.58
N TYR A 30 -24.86 -5.48 4.95
CA TYR A 30 -24.35 -5.29 6.30
C TYR A 30 -23.93 -3.83 6.40
N GLY A 31 -24.34 -3.14 7.46
CA GLY A 31 -23.99 -1.73 7.68
C GLY A 31 -22.53 -1.46 7.33
N GLN A 32 -22.29 -0.35 6.64
CA GLN A 32 -20.97 0.07 6.16
C GLN A 32 -19.89 -0.30 7.18
N ALA A 33 -19.05 -1.29 6.81
CA ALA A 33 -18.04 -1.80 7.72
C ALA A 33 -17.11 -0.63 8.07
N ARG A 34 -16.91 -0.39 9.36
CA ARG A 34 -16.05 0.71 9.83
C ARG A 34 -14.68 0.19 10.19
N ILE A 35 -13.69 1.04 9.98
CA ILE A 35 -12.32 0.81 10.42
C ILE A 35 -12.31 0.90 11.95
N ASP A 36 -11.93 -0.16 12.63
CA ASP A 36 -11.82 -0.22 14.09
C ASP A 36 -10.42 0.13 14.54
N ALA A 37 -9.44 -0.43 13.84
CA ALA A 37 -8.03 -0.34 14.17
C ALA A 37 -7.19 -0.36 12.90
N ILE A 38 -6.15 0.46 12.90
CA ILE A 38 -5.10 0.46 11.87
C ILE A 38 -3.78 0.08 12.53
N GLU A 39 -3.18 -1.00 12.06
CA GLU A 39 -1.92 -1.50 12.58
C GLU A 39 -0.82 -1.39 11.52
N ILE A 40 0.36 -0.96 11.96
CA ILE A 40 1.53 -0.80 11.09
C ILE A 40 2.65 -1.70 11.63
N GLU A 41 3.16 -2.57 10.77
CA GLU A 41 4.23 -3.52 11.06
C GLU A 41 5.42 -3.29 10.13
N GLY A 42 6.63 -3.68 10.57
CA GLY A 42 7.83 -3.65 9.73
C GLY A 42 8.56 -2.31 9.63
N CYS A 43 8.04 -1.26 10.28
CA CYS A 43 8.75 0.00 10.51
C CYS A 43 10.02 -0.22 11.34
N ARG A 44 11.18 -0.03 10.70
CA ARG A 44 12.52 -0.10 11.33
C ARG A 44 13.25 1.23 11.26
N SER A 45 13.04 2.00 10.19
CA SER A 45 13.73 3.26 9.94
C SER A 45 12.86 4.48 10.24
N LEU A 46 11.56 4.39 9.99
CA LEU A 46 10.56 5.41 10.34
C LEU A 46 9.74 4.98 11.55
N SER A 47 9.23 5.93 12.31
CA SER A 47 8.30 5.63 13.40
C SER A 47 6.91 5.29 12.86
N LYS A 48 6.15 4.47 13.61
CA LYS A 48 4.76 4.14 13.24
C LYS A 48 3.90 5.40 13.17
N ASP A 49 4.14 6.36 14.05
CA ASP A 49 3.43 7.65 14.07
C ASP A 49 3.64 8.47 12.79
N GLU A 50 4.88 8.54 12.27
CA GLU A 50 5.15 9.23 11.00
C GLU A 50 4.40 8.61 9.83
N VAL A 51 4.36 7.28 9.77
CA VAL A 51 3.59 6.56 8.76
C VAL A 51 2.09 6.80 8.97
N PHE A 52 1.60 6.74 10.20
CA PHE A 52 0.19 6.95 10.51
C PHE A 52 -0.28 8.38 10.18
N GLN A 53 0.58 9.39 10.35
CA GLN A 53 0.24 10.79 10.06
C GLN A 53 -0.01 11.03 8.57
N VAL A 54 0.73 10.35 7.69
CA VAL A 54 0.55 10.51 6.23
C VAL A 54 -0.66 9.75 5.68
N LEU A 55 -1.21 8.78 6.42
CA LEU A 55 -2.41 8.06 6.00
C LEU A 55 -3.62 8.99 5.95
N ASN A 56 -4.47 8.82 4.93
CA ASN A 56 -5.73 9.57 4.83
C ASN A 56 -6.87 8.85 5.56
N VAL A 57 -6.78 7.53 5.68
CA VAL A 57 -7.78 6.71 6.38
C VAL A 57 -7.64 6.85 7.90
N ARG A 58 -8.78 6.91 8.59
CA ARG A 58 -8.85 7.01 10.05
C ARG A 58 -9.78 5.95 10.67
N GLU A 59 -9.51 5.63 11.92
CA GLU A 59 -10.39 4.79 12.73
C GLU A 59 -11.77 5.45 12.87
N GLY A 60 -12.83 4.65 12.77
CA GLY A 60 -14.23 5.08 12.75
C GLY A 60 -14.80 5.42 11.37
N GLU A 61 -13.95 5.56 10.34
CA GLU A 61 -14.41 5.83 8.97
C GLU A 61 -14.98 4.59 8.29
N VAL A 62 -15.76 4.84 7.23
CA VAL A 62 -16.32 3.78 6.38
C VAL A 62 -15.21 3.15 5.57
N PHE A 63 -15.01 1.84 5.75
CA PHE A 63 -14.00 1.10 5.01
C PHE A 63 -14.40 0.96 3.54
N GLN A 64 -13.52 1.41 2.64
CA GLN A 64 -13.57 1.07 1.23
C GLN A 64 -12.25 0.46 0.78
N GLU A 65 -12.32 -0.64 0.04
CA GLU A 65 -11.12 -1.37 -0.39
C GLU A 65 -10.28 -0.53 -1.38
N VAL A 66 -10.91 0.39 -2.11
CA VAL A 66 -10.23 1.33 -3.02
C VAL A 66 -9.30 2.28 -2.28
N ASP A 67 -9.62 2.66 -1.04
CA ASP A 67 -8.82 3.59 -0.25
C ASP A 67 -7.45 2.98 0.05
N LEU A 68 -7.39 1.66 0.31
CA LEU A 68 -6.15 0.95 0.62
C LEU A 68 -5.08 1.08 -0.47
N VAL A 69 -5.50 1.17 -1.75
CA VAL A 69 -4.56 1.33 -2.87
C VAL A 69 -3.86 2.69 -2.78
N GLY A 70 -4.61 3.73 -2.45
CA GLY A 70 -4.07 5.08 -2.25
C GLY A 70 -3.16 5.16 -1.02
N GLU A 71 -3.54 4.49 0.07
CA GLU A 71 -2.74 4.43 1.29
C GLU A 71 -1.40 3.72 1.07
N VAL A 72 -1.38 2.60 0.33
CA VAL A 72 -0.15 1.89 -0.04
C VAL A 72 0.81 2.80 -0.80
N GLU A 73 0.33 3.56 -1.78
CA GLU A 73 1.18 4.49 -2.54
C GLU A 73 1.65 5.67 -1.70
N THR A 74 0.84 6.14 -0.76
CA THR A 74 1.22 7.19 0.19
C THR A 74 2.37 6.74 1.08
N ILE A 75 2.28 5.53 1.66
CA ILE A 75 3.36 4.94 2.46
C ILE A 75 4.63 4.77 1.62
N LYS A 76 4.53 4.21 0.40
CA LYS A 76 5.70 4.04 -0.49
C LYS A 76 6.36 5.37 -0.79
N ARG A 77 5.59 6.43 -1.03
CA ARG A 77 6.11 7.77 -1.32
C ARG A 77 6.89 8.35 -0.15
N LEU A 78 6.38 8.21 1.07
CA LEU A 78 7.09 8.62 2.29
C LEU A 78 8.45 7.92 2.40
N TYR A 79 8.47 6.60 2.20
CA TYR A 79 9.70 5.82 2.23
C TYR A 79 10.65 6.17 1.07
N TYR A 80 10.11 6.44 -0.12
CA TYR A 80 10.88 6.89 -1.28
C TYR A 80 11.59 8.21 -1.00
N SER A 81 10.92 9.20 -0.38
CA SER A 81 11.56 10.47 -0.02
C SER A 81 12.68 10.31 1.00
N GLU A 82 12.63 9.26 1.81
CA GLU A 82 13.68 8.92 2.79
C GLU A 82 14.82 8.08 2.19
N GLY A 83 14.73 7.74 0.90
CA GLY A 83 15.75 7.00 0.15
C GLY A 83 15.52 5.48 0.10
N PHE A 84 14.34 4.98 0.48
CA PHE A 84 13.98 3.56 0.44
C PHE A 84 13.23 3.21 -0.85
N PHE A 85 13.97 3.12 -1.96
CA PHE A 85 13.40 2.90 -3.30
C PHE A 85 12.75 1.53 -3.50
N TRP A 86 13.15 0.52 -2.74
CA TRP A 86 12.63 -0.86 -2.83
C TRP A 86 11.59 -1.18 -1.76
N THR A 87 10.90 -0.17 -1.26
CA THR A 87 9.87 -0.38 -0.24
C THR A 87 8.67 -1.11 -0.84
N THR A 88 8.30 -2.23 -0.21
CA THR A 88 7.07 -2.96 -0.51
C THR A 88 6.12 -2.85 0.67
N VAL A 89 4.84 -2.69 0.38
CA VAL A 89 3.78 -2.61 1.39
C VAL A 89 2.72 -3.65 1.06
N GLU A 90 2.44 -4.53 2.01
CA GLU A 90 1.36 -5.51 1.91
C GLU A 90 0.22 -5.10 2.85
N THR A 91 -1.02 -5.27 2.39
CA THR A 91 -2.23 -4.97 3.18
C THR A 91 -2.94 -6.25 3.57
N SER A 92 -3.34 -6.34 4.84
CA SER A 92 -4.20 -7.42 5.34
C SER A 92 -5.45 -6.81 5.97
N VAL A 93 -6.62 -7.33 5.60
CA VAL A 93 -7.91 -6.84 6.07
C VAL A 93 -8.63 -7.95 6.80
N GLN A 94 -8.81 -7.79 8.11
CA GLN A 94 -9.59 -8.71 8.94
C GLN A 94 -10.96 -8.09 9.23
N ARG A 95 -12.03 -8.82 8.91
CA ARG A 95 -13.41 -8.33 9.04
C ARG A 95 -14.19 -9.19 10.04
N ARG A 96 -14.18 -8.86 11.35
CA ARG A 96 -15.04 -9.49 12.38
C ARG A 96 -15.15 -8.65 13.67
N PRO A 97 -16.35 -8.19 14.12
CA PRO A 97 -17.46 -7.61 13.37
C PRO A 97 -17.13 -6.23 12.74
N ASN A 98 -16.03 -5.60 13.15
CA ASN A 98 -15.48 -4.39 12.53
C ASN A 98 -14.27 -4.73 11.63
N VAL A 99 -13.70 -3.73 10.96
CA VAL A 99 -12.56 -3.89 10.05
C VAL A 99 -11.26 -3.51 10.74
N GLN A 100 -10.32 -4.44 10.84
CA GLN A 100 -8.93 -4.16 11.19
C GLN A 100 -8.07 -4.20 9.93
N ILE A 101 -7.28 -3.15 9.72
CA ILE A 101 -6.36 -3.02 8.60
C ILE A 101 -4.93 -3.15 9.15
N THR A 102 -4.14 -4.04 8.56
CA THR A 102 -2.71 -4.15 8.88
C THR A 102 -1.88 -3.83 7.64
N PHE A 103 -1.00 -2.84 7.76
CA PHE A 103 0.01 -2.50 6.75
C PHE A 103 1.35 -3.11 7.16
N ARG A 104 1.85 -4.05 6.36
CA ARG A 104 3.17 -4.65 6.54
C ARG A 104 4.16 -4.01 5.61
N ILE A 105 5.15 -3.33 6.18
CA ILE A 105 6.13 -2.55 5.43
C ILE A 105 7.45 -3.29 5.39
N SER A 106 7.93 -3.56 4.18
CA SER A 106 9.27 -4.05 3.91
C SER A 106 10.08 -2.92 3.31
N GLU A 107 10.85 -2.20 4.14
CA GLU A 107 11.58 -0.97 3.76
C GLU A 107 12.67 -1.21 2.70
N GLY A 108 13.25 -2.41 2.67
CA GLY A 108 14.41 -2.69 1.82
C GLY A 108 15.66 -1.94 2.26
N ARG A 109 16.55 -1.64 1.29
CA ARG A 109 17.83 -0.95 1.54
C ARG A 109 17.67 0.55 1.30
N ARG A 110 18.23 1.36 2.21
CA ARG A 110 18.34 2.81 2.01
C ARG A 110 19.44 3.10 0.99
N ALA A 111 19.11 3.85 -0.06
CA ALA A 111 20.10 4.36 -0.98
C ALA A 111 20.93 5.46 -0.34
N VAL A 112 22.22 5.49 -0.68
CA VAL A 112 23.15 6.55 -0.30
C VAL A 112 23.65 7.16 -1.60
N VAL A 113 23.67 8.50 -1.70
CA VAL A 113 24.24 9.14 -2.89
C VAL A 113 25.76 8.94 -2.86
N GLY A 114 26.30 8.18 -3.82
CA GLY A 114 27.71 8.25 -4.22
C GLY A 114 27.90 9.35 -5.27
N GLU A 115 29.12 9.85 -5.44
CA GLU A 115 29.47 11.03 -6.24
C GLU A 115 28.67 11.17 -7.55
N ILE A 116 28.14 12.38 -7.77
CA ILE A 116 27.36 12.77 -8.95
C ILE A 116 28.34 13.16 -10.06
N ASP A 117 28.79 12.19 -10.85
CA ASP A 117 29.37 12.50 -12.15
C ASP A 117 28.25 12.77 -13.16
N PHE A 118 28.37 13.89 -13.87
CA PHE A 118 27.42 14.42 -14.85
C PHE A 118 27.31 13.55 -16.13
N VAL A 119 27.10 12.24 -16.01
CA VAL A 119 26.66 11.34 -17.08
C VAL A 119 25.81 10.22 -16.47
N GLY A 120 24.57 10.53 -16.06
CA GLY A 120 23.59 9.53 -15.63
C GLY A 120 23.83 8.95 -14.24
N THR A 121 22.97 9.31 -13.28
CA THR A 121 23.02 8.93 -11.87
C THR A 121 23.25 7.43 -11.65
N ARG A 122 24.44 7.04 -11.16
CA ARG A 122 24.66 5.71 -10.57
C ARG A 122 24.36 5.78 -9.08
N VAL A 123 23.31 5.12 -8.65
CA VAL A 123 22.96 4.97 -7.23
C VAL A 123 23.84 3.87 -6.64
N PHE A 124 24.62 4.18 -5.60
CA PHE A 124 25.50 3.22 -4.94
C PHE A 124 24.94 2.85 -3.56
N PHE A 125 25.10 1.61 -3.15
CA PHE A 125 24.72 1.19 -1.80
C PHE A 125 25.88 1.41 -0.82
N ARG A 126 25.55 1.70 0.44
CA ARG A 126 26.56 2.01 1.49
C ARG A 126 27.66 0.96 1.63
N GLU A 127 27.32 -0.31 1.47
CA GLU A 127 28.25 -1.45 1.55
C GLU A 127 29.19 -1.53 0.33
N GLU A 128 28.74 -1.03 -0.83
CA GLU A 128 29.56 -0.97 -2.04
C GLU A 128 30.56 0.18 -1.99
N LEU A 129 30.19 1.32 -1.39
CA LEU A 129 31.10 2.45 -1.19
C LEU A 129 32.33 2.07 -0.36
N ASP A 130 32.16 1.28 0.71
CA ASP A 130 33.30 0.79 1.52
C ASP A 130 34.24 -0.12 0.71
N THR A 131 33.71 -0.87 -0.24
CA THR A 131 34.49 -1.78 -1.10
C THR A 131 35.18 -1.03 -2.25
N TYR A 132 34.50 -0.04 -2.84
CA TYR A 132 34.99 0.69 -4.02
C TYR A 132 35.98 1.80 -3.66
N LEU A 133 35.82 2.46 -2.51
CA LEU A 133 36.69 3.56 -2.12
C LEU A 133 37.96 3.10 -1.39
N GLY A 134 37.99 1.89 -0.81
CA GLY A 134 39.19 1.38 -0.10
C GLY A 134 39.71 2.29 1.02
N LEU A 135 38.91 3.29 1.43
CA LEU A 135 39.31 4.32 2.39
C LEU A 135 39.19 3.75 3.80
N LYS A 136 40.28 3.14 4.29
CA LYS A 136 40.50 3.06 5.73
C LYS A 136 40.56 4.49 6.27
N ARG A 137 39.66 4.81 7.21
CA ARG A 137 39.64 6.09 7.96
C ARG A 137 41.05 6.46 8.43
N GLY A 138 41.56 7.62 7.98
CA GLY A 138 42.77 8.25 8.54
C GLY A 138 43.86 8.70 7.57
N ALA A 139 43.74 8.49 6.25
CA ALA A 139 44.76 8.95 5.31
C ALA A 139 44.52 10.42 4.89
N PHE A 140 45.52 11.29 5.11
CA PHE A 140 45.51 12.67 4.65
C PHE A 140 45.70 12.73 3.13
N PHE A 141 44.73 13.31 2.43
CA PHE A 141 44.83 13.58 0.99
C PHE A 141 45.73 14.80 0.77
N LYS A 142 46.86 14.63 0.10
CA LYS A 142 47.78 15.73 -0.27
C LYS A 142 47.54 16.04 -1.75
N ALA A 143 46.80 17.12 -2.03
CA ALA A 143 46.65 17.66 -3.37
C ALA A 143 47.90 18.47 -3.73
N ALA A 144 48.84 17.85 -4.42
CA ALA A 144 49.86 18.56 -5.18
C ALA A 144 50.00 17.86 -6.53
N GLU A 145 50.18 18.68 -7.56
CA GLU A 145 50.44 18.30 -8.96
C GLU A 145 49.21 18.05 -9.83
N LEU A 146 48.46 19.13 -10.07
CA LEU A 146 48.00 19.44 -11.43
C LEU A 146 48.58 20.80 -11.84
N ASN A 147 49.83 20.79 -12.29
CA ASN A 147 50.34 21.76 -13.28
C ASN A 147 51.70 21.30 -13.83
N SER A 148 51.68 20.62 -14.98
CA SER A 148 52.54 20.81 -16.16
C SER A 148 52.14 19.79 -17.23
#